data_AF-A0A357M577-F1
#
_entry.id   AF-A0A357M577-F1
#
_cell.length_a   1.000
_cell.length_b   1.000
_cell.length_c   1.000
_cell.angle_alpha   90.00
_cell.angle_beta   90.00
_cell.angle_gamma   90.00
#
_symmetry.space_group_name_H-M   'P 1'
#
loop_
_entity.id
_entity.type
_entity.pdbx_description
1 polymer ?
#
loop_
_entity_poly.entity_id
_entity_poly.type
_entity_poly.pdbx_seq_one_letter_code
_entity_poly.pdbx_strand_id
1 'polypeptide(L)'
;DAYGYACPGQPALAAELAWRDASFTHRRTGIYATMFIAAAIAVAHVLRDPIEIINTALQFVPKRSRFYEITNDCLEMVANADDWLEAYQSINHKYANYCHCEVYQEIGTLINTLRFADNVGDGICKQVMQGNDTDSFGATAGSLLGVYFGPDHLESRWLKPFQDRIHTGLSNFHEQSLSCLTERMGRLPELLQTGRYQVQPSELYVNKNTDFNT
;
A
#
# COMPACT_ATOMS: atom_id res chain seq x y z
N ASP A 1 4.55 -1.06 -1.39
CA ASP A 1 4.49 -0.35 -0.10
C ASP A 1 5.84 0.20 0.32
N ALA A 2 6.81 -0.66 0.65
CA ALA A 2 8.16 -0.26 1.10
C ALA A 2 8.81 0.86 0.26
N TYR A 3 8.77 0.74 -1.07
CA TYR A 3 9.33 1.76 -1.97
C TYR A 3 8.60 3.11 -1.91
N GLY A 4 7.30 3.11 -1.61
CA GLY A 4 6.52 4.32 -1.38
C GLY A 4 6.95 5.02 -0.09
N TYR A 5 7.10 4.26 1.00
CA TYR A 5 7.61 4.79 2.28
C TYR A 5 9.02 5.32 2.16
N ALA A 6 9.86 4.66 1.36
CA ALA A 6 11.24 5.09 1.13
C ALA A 6 11.32 6.40 0.35
N CYS A 7 10.37 6.67 -0.53
CA CYS A 7 10.42 7.76 -1.51
C CYS A 7 9.33 8.83 -1.28
N PRO A 8 9.19 9.44 -0.08
CA PRO A 8 8.14 10.41 0.18
C PRO A 8 8.27 11.60 -0.77
N GLY A 9 7.18 11.94 -1.46
CA GLY A 9 7.12 12.99 -2.48
C GLY A 9 7.89 12.68 -3.78
N GLN A 10 8.42 11.47 -3.95
CA GLN A 10 9.20 11.05 -5.12
C GLN A 10 8.55 9.85 -5.84
N PRO A 11 7.34 10.01 -6.40
CA PRO A 11 6.59 8.89 -6.98
C PRO A 11 7.28 8.24 -8.20
N ALA A 12 8.05 9.01 -8.97
CA ALA A 12 8.81 8.47 -10.09
C ALA A 12 9.84 7.42 -9.64
N LEU A 13 10.60 7.74 -8.59
CA LEU A 13 11.57 6.81 -8.00
C LEU A 13 10.88 5.62 -7.34
N ALA A 14 9.79 5.86 -6.61
CA ALA A 14 8.99 4.79 -6.00
C ALA A 14 8.49 3.77 -7.03
N ALA A 15 7.91 4.26 -8.13
CA ALA A 15 7.42 3.45 -9.24
C ALA A 15 8.55 2.69 -9.94
N GLU A 16 9.70 3.33 -10.13
CA GLU A 16 10.87 2.71 -10.75
C GLU A 16 11.42 1.54 -9.90
N LEU A 17 11.60 1.75 -8.59
CA LEU A 17 12.08 0.71 -7.67
C LEU A 17 11.08 -0.46 -7.60
N ALA A 18 9.79 -0.14 -7.51
CA ALA A 18 8.71 -1.12 -7.57
C ALA A 18 8.71 -1.92 -8.88
N TRP A 19 8.94 -1.27 -10.02
CA TRP A 19 9.05 -1.94 -11.31
C TRP A 19 10.22 -2.93 -11.34
N ARG A 20 11.40 -2.52 -10.87
CA ARG A 20 12.60 -3.38 -10.83
C ARG A 20 12.35 -4.64 -10.00
N ASP A 21 11.75 -4.49 -8.84
CA ASP A 21 11.46 -5.60 -7.92
C ASP A 21 10.35 -6.52 -8.45
N ALA A 22 9.21 -5.96 -8.86
CA ALA A 22 8.08 -6.74 -9.37
C ALA A 22 8.43 -7.51 -10.66
N SER A 23 9.38 -7.02 -11.46
CA SER A 23 9.79 -7.67 -12.71
C SER A 23 10.40 -9.06 -12.52
N PHE A 24 10.85 -9.41 -11.31
CA PHE A 24 11.36 -10.75 -11.01
C PHE A 24 10.25 -11.80 -10.91
N THR A 25 9.04 -11.42 -10.49
CA THR A 25 7.97 -12.36 -10.10
C THR A 25 6.67 -12.15 -10.88
N HIS A 26 6.43 -10.95 -11.42
CA HIS A 26 5.19 -10.55 -12.08
C HIS A 26 5.43 -10.10 -13.52
N ARG A 27 4.33 -9.96 -14.28
CA ARG A 27 4.34 -9.42 -15.65
C ARG A 27 3.16 -8.48 -15.87
N ARG A 28 3.33 -7.51 -16.79
CA ARG A 28 2.28 -6.62 -17.29
C ARG A 28 1.50 -5.96 -16.14
N THR A 29 0.20 -6.23 -16.01
CA THR A 29 -0.71 -5.63 -15.02
C THR A 29 -0.21 -5.77 -13.58
N GLY A 30 0.41 -6.89 -13.21
CA GLY A 30 0.99 -7.05 -11.87
C GLY A 30 2.08 -6.02 -11.60
N ILE A 31 2.97 -5.79 -12.57
CA ILE A 31 4.01 -4.76 -12.49
C ILE A 31 3.38 -3.35 -12.44
N TYR A 32 2.39 -3.09 -13.30
CA TYR A 32 1.73 -1.78 -13.35
C TYR A 32 1.00 -1.43 -12.05
N ALA A 33 0.37 -2.41 -11.42
CA ALA A 33 -0.25 -2.23 -10.11
C ALA A 33 0.79 -1.91 -9.03
N THR A 34 1.91 -2.64 -8.98
CA THR A 34 2.97 -2.34 -7.98
C THR A 34 3.56 -0.95 -8.18
N MET A 35 3.81 -0.55 -9.44
CA MET A 35 4.27 0.80 -9.76
C MET A 35 3.29 1.87 -9.28
N PHE A 36 2.00 1.69 -9.59
CA PHE A 36 0.92 2.59 -9.22
C PHE A 36 0.79 2.73 -7.69
N ILE A 37 0.74 1.62 -6.95
CA ILE A 37 0.62 1.63 -5.48
C ILE A 37 1.83 2.30 -4.83
N ALA A 38 3.05 1.98 -5.29
CA ALA A 38 4.25 2.61 -4.76
C ALA A 38 4.26 4.13 -5.00
N ALA A 39 3.84 4.57 -6.19
CA ALA A 39 3.69 5.99 -6.50
C ALA A 39 2.62 6.65 -5.62
N ALA A 40 1.44 6.03 -5.47
CA ALA A 40 0.33 6.55 -4.67
C ALA A 40 0.74 6.74 -3.20
N ILE A 41 1.42 5.75 -2.60
CA ILE A 41 1.93 5.85 -1.23
C ILE A 41 2.97 6.97 -1.12
N ALA A 42 3.90 7.08 -2.09
CA ALA A 42 4.91 8.13 -2.11
C ALA A 42 4.30 9.54 -2.14
N VAL A 43 3.26 9.78 -2.96
CA VAL A 43 2.61 11.10 -3.01
C VAL A 43 1.64 11.36 -1.86
N ALA A 44 1.07 10.32 -1.24
CA ALA A 44 0.21 10.47 -0.07
C ALA A 44 0.93 11.11 1.13
N HIS A 45 2.27 11.09 1.17
CA HIS A 45 3.06 11.84 2.15
C HIS A 45 2.96 13.37 2.00
N VAL A 46 2.65 13.87 0.81
CA VAL A 46 2.75 15.31 0.47
C VAL A 46 1.47 15.92 -0.10
N LEU A 47 0.54 15.09 -0.60
CA LEU A 47 -0.76 15.50 -1.10
C LEU A 47 -1.89 15.17 -0.12
N ARG A 48 -2.99 15.92 -0.20
CA ARG A 48 -4.15 15.78 0.70
C ARG A 48 -5.46 15.54 -0.02
N ASP A 49 -5.54 15.74 -1.33
CA ASP A 49 -6.70 15.33 -2.12
C ASP A 49 -6.53 13.87 -2.59
N PRO A 50 -7.39 12.93 -2.15
CA PRO A 50 -7.40 11.55 -2.65
C PRO A 50 -7.40 11.44 -4.17
N ILE A 51 -8.16 12.30 -4.85
CA ILE A 51 -8.29 12.23 -6.32
C ILE A 51 -7.00 12.68 -6.99
N GLU A 52 -6.35 13.71 -6.46
CA GLU A 52 -5.03 14.18 -6.93
C GLU A 52 -3.93 13.14 -6.71
N ILE A 53 -3.94 12.44 -5.56
CA ILE A 53 -3.02 11.33 -5.25
C ILE A 53 -3.09 10.25 -6.33
N ILE A 54 -4.29 9.78 -6.63
CA ILE A 54 -4.51 8.71 -7.61
C ILE A 54 -4.18 9.17 -9.03
N ASN A 55 -4.60 10.38 -9.41
CA ASN A 55 -4.25 10.99 -10.70
C ASN A 55 -2.75 11.10 -10.90
N THR A 56 -2.01 11.49 -9.86
CA THR A 56 -0.54 11.60 -9.92
C THR A 56 0.10 10.23 -10.05
N ALA A 57 -0.35 9.23 -9.28
CA ALA A 57 0.16 7.87 -9.36
C ALA A 57 -0.07 7.23 -10.75
N LEU A 58 -1.22 7.50 -11.38
CA LEU A 58 -1.54 7.03 -12.74
C LEU A 58 -0.54 7.49 -13.81
N GLN A 59 0.15 8.62 -13.61
CA GLN A 59 1.13 9.13 -14.57
C GLN A 59 2.33 8.18 -14.76
N PHE A 60 2.57 7.27 -13.81
CA PHE A 60 3.66 6.30 -13.84
C PHE A 60 3.25 4.94 -14.44
N VAL A 61 2.00 4.81 -14.90
CA VAL A 61 1.49 3.61 -15.57
C VAL A 61 1.47 3.83 -17.09
N PRO A 62 1.77 2.81 -17.92
CA PRO A 62 1.63 2.93 -19.37
C PRO A 62 0.20 3.27 -19.80
N LYS A 63 0.00 4.44 -20.44
CA LYS A 63 -1.31 4.98 -20.85
C LYS A 63 -2.12 4.09 -21.80
N ARG A 64 -1.45 3.23 -22.58
CA ARG A 64 -2.10 2.27 -23.51
C ARG A 64 -2.32 0.89 -22.89
N SER A 65 -2.35 0.79 -21.56
CA SER A 65 -2.61 -0.46 -20.85
C SER A 65 -4.07 -0.54 -20.40
N ARG A 66 -4.60 -1.77 -20.37
CA ARG A 66 -5.92 -2.06 -19.78
C ARG A 66 -6.00 -1.63 -18.31
N PHE A 67 -4.87 -1.69 -17.59
CA PHE A 67 -4.79 -1.21 -16.21
C PHE A 67 -5.08 0.29 -16.14
N TYR A 68 -4.36 1.10 -16.92
CA TYR A 68 -4.57 2.55 -16.95
C TYR A 68 -6.02 2.90 -17.29
N GLU A 69 -6.58 2.28 -18.33
CA GLU A 69 -7.95 2.51 -18.78
C GLU A 69 -8.98 2.25 -17.68
N ILE A 70 -8.93 1.07 -17.05
CA ILE A 70 -9.87 0.67 -15.99
C ILE A 70 -9.66 1.52 -14.74
N THR A 71 -8.42 1.77 -14.33
CA THR A 71 -8.14 2.59 -13.15
C THR A 71 -8.63 4.03 -13.33
N ASN A 72 -8.46 4.62 -14.52
CA ASN A 72 -8.98 5.96 -14.83
C ASN A 72 -10.51 5.98 -14.79
N ASP A 73 -11.16 4.97 -15.36
CA ASP A 73 -12.62 4.87 -15.34
C ASP A 73 -13.19 4.67 -13.93
N CYS A 74 -12.54 3.84 -13.09
CA CYS A 74 -12.88 3.73 -11.67
C CYS A 74 -12.68 5.05 -10.92
N LEU A 75 -11.62 5.80 -11.24
CA LEU A 75 -11.37 7.12 -10.64
C LEU A 75 -12.49 8.10 -10.99
N GLU A 76 -12.96 8.10 -12.23
CA GLU A 76 -14.11 8.91 -12.65
C GLU A 76 -15.40 8.51 -11.92
N MET A 77 -15.66 7.21 -11.74
CA MET A 77 -16.81 6.76 -10.95
C MET A 77 -16.75 7.22 -9.50
N VAL A 78 -15.58 7.06 -8.85
CA VAL A 78 -15.39 7.45 -7.44
C VAL A 78 -15.46 8.97 -7.27
N ALA A 79 -14.93 9.75 -8.21
CA ALA A 79 -14.95 11.20 -8.15
C ALA A 79 -16.37 11.78 -8.25
N ASN A 80 -17.30 11.07 -8.91
CA ASN A 80 -18.67 11.52 -9.13
C ASN A 80 -19.70 10.90 -8.16
N ALA A 81 -19.28 10.00 -7.27
CA ALA A 81 -20.18 9.37 -6.30
C ALA A 81 -20.35 10.23 -5.04
N ASP A 82 -21.53 10.17 -4.44
CA ASP A 82 -21.84 10.86 -3.17
C ASP A 82 -21.32 10.08 -1.96
N ASP A 83 -21.29 8.74 -2.05
CA ASP A 83 -20.78 7.87 -1.00
C ASP A 83 -20.03 6.63 -1.54
N TRP A 84 -19.36 5.93 -0.62
CA TRP A 84 -18.55 4.75 -0.96
C TRP A 84 -19.38 3.59 -1.52
N LEU A 85 -20.65 3.46 -1.12
CA LEU A 85 -21.50 2.35 -1.54
C LEU A 85 -21.98 2.57 -2.98
N GLU A 86 -22.32 3.80 -3.34
CA GLU A 86 -22.65 4.19 -4.72
C GLU A 86 -21.46 3.98 -5.67
N ALA A 87 -20.27 4.44 -5.28
CA ALA A 87 -19.04 4.20 -6.04
C ALA A 87 -18.77 2.69 -6.21
N TYR A 88 -18.90 1.92 -5.12
CA TYR A 88 -18.75 0.46 -5.17
C TYR A 88 -19.77 -0.18 -6.12
N GLN A 89 -21.03 0.23 -6.07
CA GLN A 89 -22.06 -0.30 -6.97
C GLN A 89 -21.73 -0.02 -8.44
N SER A 90 -21.24 1.18 -8.75
CA SER A 90 -20.81 1.56 -10.11
C SER A 90 -19.63 0.72 -10.60
N ILE A 91 -18.59 0.60 -9.78
CA ILE A 91 -17.40 -0.22 -10.07
C ILE A 91 -17.81 -1.67 -10.26
N ASN A 92 -18.56 -2.24 -9.31
CA ASN A 92 -18.97 -3.64 -9.34
C ASN A 92 -19.89 -3.91 -10.54
N HIS A 93 -20.82 -3.01 -10.87
CA HIS A 93 -21.70 -3.20 -12.03
C HIS A 93 -20.91 -3.36 -13.34
N LYS A 94 -19.85 -2.56 -13.55
CA LYS A 94 -19.04 -2.61 -14.77
C LYS A 94 -17.98 -3.71 -14.74
N TYR A 95 -17.43 -4.00 -13.56
CA TYR A 95 -16.21 -4.79 -13.41
C TYR A 95 -16.34 -6.09 -12.61
N ALA A 96 -17.55 -6.49 -12.19
CA ALA A 96 -17.81 -7.74 -11.45
C ALA A 96 -17.35 -9.03 -12.14
N ASN A 97 -17.07 -8.99 -13.45
CA ASN A 97 -16.54 -10.14 -14.17
C ASN A 97 -15.05 -10.39 -13.88
N TYR A 98 -14.34 -9.41 -13.31
CA TYR A 98 -12.98 -9.64 -12.82
C TYR A 98 -13.06 -10.22 -11.42
N CYS A 99 -12.38 -11.33 -11.18
CA CYS A 99 -12.44 -12.03 -9.91
C CYS A 99 -11.14 -11.90 -9.09
N HIS A 100 -11.06 -12.63 -7.97
CA HIS A 100 -9.89 -12.67 -7.09
C HIS A 100 -8.60 -12.86 -7.90
N CYS A 101 -7.58 -12.06 -7.57
CA CYS A 101 -6.26 -11.98 -8.23
C CYS A 101 -6.24 -11.19 -9.56
N GLU A 102 -7.36 -10.64 -10.00
CA GLU A 102 -7.42 -9.68 -11.10
C GLU A 102 -7.50 -8.26 -10.54
N VAL A 103 -6.33 -7.64 -10.39
CA VAL A 103 -6.08 -6.33 -9.74
C VAL A 103 -6.87 -5.14 -10.31
N TYR A 104 -7.76 -5.34 -11.29
CA TYR A 104 -8.54 -4.27 -11.93
C TYR A 104 -9.65 -3.73 -11.02
N GLN A 105 -10.58 -4.59 -10.59
CA GLN A 105 -11.68 -4.16 -9.73
C GLN A 105 -11.17 -3.67 -8.38
N GLU A 106 -10.13 -4.34 -7.86
CA GLU A 106 -9.52 -4.02 -6.57
C GLU A 106 -8.89 -2.64 -6.49
N ILE A 107 -8.28 -2.19 -7.58
CA ILE A 107 -7.74 -0.83 -7.61
C ILE A 107 -8.88 0.19 -7.57
N GLY A 108 -10.02 -0.12 -8.20
CA GLY A 108 -11.22 0.70 -8.06
C GLY A 108 -11.71 0.77 -6.61
N THR A 109 -11.80 -0.37 -5.92
CA THR A 109 -12.24 -0.42 -4.52
C THR A 109 -11.24 0.28 -3.58
N LEU A 110 -9.93 0.22 -3.88
CA LEU A 110 -8.90 0.97 -3.15
C LEU A 110 -9.04 2.48 -3.32
N ILE A 111 -9.29 2.97 -4.55
CA ILE A 111 -9.53 4.39 -4.82
C ILE A 111 -10.77 4.86 -4.05
N ASN A 112 -11.83 4.04 -4.07
CA ASN A 112 -13.05 4.29 -3.34
C ASN A 112 -12.80 4.39 -1.83
N THR A 113 -12.05 3.43 -1.27
CA THR A 113 -11.66 3.44 0.14
C THR A 113 -10.87 4.70 0.51
N LEU A 114 -9.85 5.08 -0.28
CA LEU A 114 -9.05 6.27 -0.01
C LEU A 114 -9.91 7.55 0.00
N ARG A 115 -10.90 7.64 -0.90
CA ARG A 115 -11.74 8.82 -1.04
C ARG A 115 -12.70 9.04 0.13
N PHE A 116 -13.26 7.96 0.66
CA PHE A 116 -14.38 8.01 1.61
C PHE A 116 -14.05 7.49 3.01
N ALA A 117 -12.82 7.05 3.28
CA ALA A 117 -12.40 6.71 4.62
C ALA A 117 -12.40 7.95 5.53
N ASP A 118 -12.87 7.81 6.76
CA ASP A 118 -12.82 8.87 7.79
C ASP A 118 -11.53 8.76 8.63
N ASN A 119 -11.01 7.55 8.77
CA ASN A 119 -9.75 7.22 9.45
C ASN A 119 -9.25 5.85 8.96
N VAL A 120 -8.09 5.39 9.46
CA VAL A 120 -7.47 4.15 8.99
C VAL A 120 -8.35 2.93 9.29
N GLY A 121 -8.93 2.84 10.48
CA GLY A 121 -9.78 1.71 10.89
C GLY A 121 -11.06 1.61 10.08
N ASP A 122 -11.73 2.74 9.86
CA ASP A 122 -12.91 2.84 9.00
C ASP A 122 -12.59 2.48 7.55
N GLY A 123 -11.47 2.96 7.00
CA GLY A 123 -11.04 2.63 5.66
C GLY A 123 -10.69 1.14 5.48
N ILE A 124 -10.04 0.50 6.45
CA ILE A 124 -9.81 -0.96 6.43
C ILE A 124 -11.15 -1.70 6.39
N CYS A 125 -12.12 -1.30 7.22
CA CYS A 125 -13.46 -1.90 7.19
C CYS A 125 -14.14 -1.71 5.82
N LYS A 126 -14.14 -0.50 5.25
CA LYS A 126 -14.70 -0.22 3.92
C LYS A 126 -14.02 -1.05 2.84
N GLN A 127 -12.70 -1.20 2.87
CA GLN A 127 -11.98 -2.04 1.90
C GLN A 127 -12.41 -3.50 1.99
N VAL A 128 -12.48 -4.06 3.20
CA VAL A 128 -12.87 -5.47 3.41
C VAL A 128 -14.34 -5.69 3.03
N MET A 129 -15.24 -4.75 3.32
CA MET A 129 -16.66 -4.84 2.97
C MET A 129 -16.93 -4.82 1.46
N GLN A 130 -16.00 -4.28 0.65
CA GLN A 130 -16.11 -4.27 -0.81
C GLN A 130 -15.79 -5.65 -1.45
N GLY A 131 -15.31 -6.63 -0.67
CA GLY A 131 -15.11 -8.00 -1.10
C GLY A 131 -13.84 -8.24 -1.92
N ASN A 132 -13.86 -9.32 -2.72
CA ASN A 132 -12.74 -9.82 -3.53
C ASN A 132 -11.50 -10.25 -2.69
N ASP A 133 -10.31 -9.75 -2.98
CA ASP A 133 -9.00 -10.05 -2.36
C ASP A 133 -8.81 -9.23 -1.07
N THR A 134 -9.64 -9.54 -0.08
CA THR A 134 -9.77 -8.75 1.14
C THR A 134 -8.51 -8.69 2.01
N ASP A 135 -7.63 -9.70 1.97
CA ASP A 135 -6.38 -9.68 2.72
C ASP A 135 -5.33 -8.78 2.05
N SER A 136 -5.07 -8.95 0.76
CA SER A 136 -4.05 -8.17 0.05
C SER A 136 -4.44 -6.69 -0.05
N PHE A 137 -5.71 -6.42 -0.37
CA PHE A 137 -6.18 -5.05 -0.48
C PHE A 137 -6.50 -4.43 0.87
N GLY A 138 -6.89 -5.21 1.88
CA GLY A 138 -6.95 -4.73 3.27
C GLY A 138 -5.58 -4.25 3.77
N ALA A 139 -4.52 -5.01 3.49
CA ALA A 139 -3.14 -4.61 3.81
C ALA A 139 -2.71 -3.35 3.03
N THR A 140 -2.97 -3.32 1.73
CA THR A 140 -2.62 -2.17 0.86
C THR A 140 -3.38 -0.90 1.26
N ALA A 141 -4.67 -1.02 1.60
CA ALA A 141 -5.47 0.10 2.11
C ALA A 141 -4.92 0.60 3.44
N GLY A 142 -4.65 -0.28 4.42
CA GLY A 142 -4.06 0.12 5.70
C GLY A 142 -2.73 0.85 5.54
N SER A 143 -1.89 0.38 4.61
CA SER A 143 -0.61 1.00 4.24
C SER A 143 -0.76 2.40 3.65
N LEU A 144 -1.63 2.56 2.65
CA LEU A 144 -1.88 3.85 1.99
C LEU A 144 -2.57 4.84 2.93
N LEU A 145 -3.59 4.40 3.66
CA LEU A 145 -4.33 5.22 4.62
C LEU A 145 -3.46 5.62 5.82
N GLY A 146 -2.57 4.72 6.28
CA GLY A 146 -1.64 5.01 7.36
C GLY A 146 -0.68 6.15 7.00
N VAL A 147 -0.21 6.20 5.75
CA VAL A 147 0.58 7.34 5.25
C VAL A 147 -0.28 8.59 5.09
N TYR A 148 -1.47 8.45 4.50
CA TYR A 148 -2.36 9.56 4.19
C TYR A 148 -2.88 10.30 5.44
N PHE A 149 -3.40 9.56 6.42
CA PHE A 149 -3.88 10.14 7.67
C PHE A 149 -2.75 10.43 8.66
N GLY A 150 -1.68 9.63 8.62
CA GLY A 150 -0.55 9.76 9.53
C GLY A 150 -0.81 9.14 10.92
N PRO A 151 0.06 9.46 11.90
CA PRO A 151 -0.06 8.89 13.25
C PRO A 151 -1.38 9.28 13.92
N ASP A 152 -1.76 8.53 14.95
CA ASP A 152 -2.96 8.73 15.79
C ASP A 152 -4.32 8.52 15.11
N HIS A 153 -4.35 8.21 13.81
CA HIS A 153 -5.59 7.92 13.06
C HIS A 153 -5.91 6.42 12.95
N LEU A 154 -5.18 5.59 13.68
CA LEU A 154 -5.48 4.18 13.88
C LEU A 154 -5.75 3.92 15.35
N GLU A 155 -6.95 3.43 15.67
CA GLU A 155 -7.35 3.20 17.05
C GLU A 155 -6.52 2.06 17.69
N SER A 156 -6.14 2.22 18.96
CA SER A 156 -5.31 1.22 19.66
C SER A 156 -5.86 -0.21 19.66
N ARG A 157 -7.18 -0.39 19.50
CA ARG A 157 -7.84 -1.70 19.41
C ARG A 157 -7.34 -2.55 18.25
N TRP A 158 -6.84 -1.94 17.17
CA TRP A 158 -6.29 -2.65 16.02
C TRP A 158 -4.91 -3.23 16.29
N LEU A 159 -4.12 -2.59 17.15
CA LEU A 159 -2.74 -3.01 17.46
C LEU A 159 -2.66 -3.94 18.68
N LYS A 160 -3.55 -3.74 19.67
CA LYS A 160 -3.56 -4.53 20.93
C LYS A 160 -3.52 -6.06 20.74
N PRO A 161 -4.26 -6.66 19.78
CA PRO A 161 -4.24 -8.12 19.60
C PRO A 161 -2.88 -8.69 19.21
N PHE A 162 -2.03 -7.91 18.51
CA PHE A 162 -0.71 -8.34 18.07
C PHE A 162 0.32 -8.39 19.19
N GLN A 163 0.10 -7.64 20.28
CA GLN A 163 1.02 -7.57 21.42
C GLN A 163 2.48 -7.21 21.01
N ASP A 164 2.63 -6.34 20.01
CA ASP A 164 3.92 -6.01 19.37
C ASP A 164 4.64 -7.18 18.68
N ARG A 165 3.93 -8.26 18.32
CA ARG A 165 4.55 -9.48 17.76
C ARG A 165 4.19 -9.70 16.29
N ILE A 166 5.20 -10.00 15.49
CA ILE A 166 5.07 -10.55 14.13
C ILE A 166 5.53 -12.02 14.11
N HIS A 167 4.86 -12.81 13.28
CA HIS A 167 5.22 -14.20 13.01
C HIS A 167 5.53 -14.34 11.52
N THR A 168 6.65 -15.01 11.19
CA THR A 168 7.08 -15.23 9.82
C THR A 168 7.49 -16.68 9.59
N GLY A 169 7.28 -17.19 8.38
CA GLY A 169 7.78 -18.48 7.92
C GLY A 169 9.17 -18.42 7.26
N LEU A 170 9.78 -17.24 7.20
CA LEU A 170 11.09 -17.05 6.57
C LEU A 170 12.20 -17.69 7.43
N SER A 171 12.90 -18.67 6.86
CA SER A 171 14.06 -19.28 7.51
C SER A 171 15.15 -18.23 7.77
N ASN A 172 15.78 -18.29 8.95
CA ASN A 172 16.82 -17.36 9.39
C ASN A 172 16.37 -15.89 9.54
N PHE A 173 15.07 -15.62 9.63
CA PHE A 173 14.54 -14.32 10.04
C PHE A 173 14.03 -14.40 11.49
N HIS A 174 14.69 -13.67 12.39
CA HIS A 174 14.46 -13.81 13.84
C HIS A 174 13.74 -12.62 14.49
N GLU A 175 13.52 -11.54 13.74
CA GLU A 175 12.82 -10.38 14.27
C GLU A 175 11.35 -10.71 14.50
N GLN A 176 10.89 -10.40 15.70
CA GLN A 176 9.50 -10.62 16.11
C GLN A 176 8.81 -9.35 16.57
N SER A 177 9.51 -8.21 16.71
CA SER A 177 8.87 -6.97 17.16
C SER A 177 8.28 -6.19 15.99
N LEU A 178 6.98 -5.92 16.05
CA LEU A 178 6.29 -5.09 15.07
C LEU A 178 6.81 -3.64 15.11
N SER A 179 7.09 -3.12 16.31
CA SER A 179 7.63 -1.78 16.52
C SER A 179 9.04 -1.63 15.93
N CYS A 180 9.92 -2.61 16.17
CA CYS A 180 11.27 -2.62 15.57
C CYS A 180 11.21 -2.63 14.03
N LEU A 181 10.33 -3.46 13.45
CA LEU A 181 10.10 -3.47 12.01
C LEU A 181 9.62 -2.10 11.52
N THR A 182 8.66 -1.49 12.22
CA THR A 182 8.09 -0.18 11.86
C THR A 182 9.14 0.92 11.91
N GLU A 183 9.96 0.98 12.97
CA GLU A 183 11.08 1.93 13.09
C GLU A 183 12.07 1.77 11.94
N ARG A 184 12.41 0.52 11.59
CA ARG A 184 13.31 0.25 10.46
C ARG A 184 12.73 0.70 9.13
N MET A 185 11.45 0.45 8.89
CA MET A 185 10.76 0.91 7.68
C MET A 185 10.70 2.45 7.63
N GLY A 186 10.50 3.10 8.78
CA GLY A 186 10.51 4.56 8.90
C GLY A 186 11.85 5.23 8.56
N ARG A 187 12.96 4.50 8.63
CA ARG A 187 14.31 4.98 8.30
C ARG A 187 14.67 4.87 6.82
N LEU A 188 13.84 4.24 6.00
CA LEU A 188 14.12 4.05 4.57
C LEU A 188 14.42 5.36 3.81
N PRO A 189 13.72 6.49 4.06
CA PRO A 189 14.05 7.76 3.41
C PRO A 189 15.47 8.26 3.68
N GLU A 190 15.97 8.09 4.91
CA GLU A 190 17.33 8.50 5.29
C GLU A 190 18.40 7.71 4.54
N LEU A 191 18.16 6.40 4.33
CA LEU A 191 19.07 5.53 3.60
C LEU A 191 19.19 5.93 2.13
N LEU A 192 18.09 6.35 1.50
CA LEU A 192 18.11 6.83 0.12
C LEU A 192 18.86 8.17 -0.03
N GLN A 193 18.74 9.08 0.95
CA GLN A 193 19.41 10.38 0.90
C GLN A 193 20.92 10.30 1.15
N THR A 194 21.36 9.36 1.99
CA THR A 194 22.77 9.27 2.40
C THR A 194 23.65 8.50 1.42
N GLY A 195 23.08 7.80 0.43
CA GLY A 195 23.84 6.97 -0.53
C GLY A 195 24.65 5.86 0.14
N ARG A 196 24.39 5.57 1.42
CA ARG A 196 25.05 4.49 2.17
C ARG A 196 24.31 3.19 1.88
N TYR A 197 24.75 2.50 0.83
CA TYR A 197 24.19 1.19 0.43
C TYR A 197 24.72 0.02 1.27
N GLN A 198 25.63 0.27 2.22
CA GLN A 198 26.02 -0.74 3.22
C GLN A 198 25.14 -0.60 4.44
N VAL A 199 23.96 -1.21 4.37
CA VAL A 199 23.26 -1.56 5.60
C VAL A 199 23.89 -2.86 6.10
N GLN A 200 24.66 -2.79 7.18
CA GLN A 200 25.15 -4.01 7.82
C GLN A 200 23.93 -4.81 8.29
N PRO A 201 23.80 -6.12 7.98
CA PRO A 201 22.65 -6.92 8.42
C PRO A 201 22.38 -6.77 9.93
N SER A 202 23.44 -6.65 10.73
CA SER A 202 23.36 -6.44 12.18
C SER A 202 22.73 -5.12 12.63
N GLU A 203 22.61 -4.11 11.77
CA GLU A 203 21.97 -2.82 12.08
C GLU A 203 20.45 -2.84 11.81
N LEU A 204 19.95 -3.85 11.08
CA LEU A 204 18.53 -4.05 10.82
C LEU A 204 17.92 -5.14 11.68
N TYR A 205 18.69 -6.18 12.03
CA TYR A 205 18.20 -7.29 12.83
C TYR A 205 18.67 -7.12 14.28
N VAL A 206 17.78 -6.63 15.13
CA VAL A 206 17.98 -6.72 16.57
C VAL A 206 17.72 -8.17 16.99
N ASN A 207 18.76 -9.00 17.02
CA ASN A 207 18.74 -10.31 17.67
C ASN A 207 18.66 -10.12 19.19
N LYS A 208 17.51 -9.68 19.71
CA LYS A 208 17.24 -9.63 21.16
C LYS A 208 16.87 -11.00 21.75
N ASN A 209 16.79 -12.04 20.92
CA ASN A 209 16.41 -13.40 21.33
C ASN A 209 17.59 -14.40 21.36
N THR A 210 18.83 -13.95 21.58
CA THR A 210 19.96 -14.88 21.80
C THR A 210 20.05 -15.45 23.22
N ASP A 211 19.08 -15.17 24.10
CA ASP A 211 18.96 -15.89 25.38
C ASP A 211 18.20 -17.22 25.17
N PHE A 212 18.78 -18.11 24.35
CA PHE A 212 18.65 -19.54 24.59
C PHE A 212 19.86 -19.98 25.42
N ASN A 213 19.94 -19.49 26.66
CA ASN A 213 20.74 -20.14 27.68
C ASN A 213 19.86 -21.19 28.36
N THR A 214 20.34 -22.44 28.29
CA THR A 214 19.85 -23.70 28.88
C THR A 214 18.66 -24.39 28.23
#